data_AF-A0AAJ2LMP9-F1
#
_entry.id   AF-A0AAJ2LMP9-F1
#
_cell.length_a   1.000
_cell.length_b   1.000
_cell.length_c   1.000
_cell.angle_alpha   90.00
_cell.angle_beta   90.00
_cell.angle_gamma   90.00
#
_symmetry.space_group_name_H-M   'P 1'
#
loop_
_entity.id
_entity.type
_entity.pdbx_description
1 polymer ?
#
loop_
_entity_poly.entity_id
_entity_poly.type
_entity_poly.pdbx_seq_one_letter_code
_entity_poly.pdbx_strand_id
1 'polypeptide(L)'
;MQTYLGEGIESSSAIGFEIDNIYVSLGKIVNILEGIHDVTVVKKRKLFTKWEGIHIWFNYLNHECVVVEPFGDSSRYWIGFNSLEEGLDISVIESAFRQYQPPLIVKVFGDLIMLNFRSLFNYK
;
A
#
# COMPACT_ATOMS: atom_id res chain seq x y z
N MET A 1 -4.80 7.58 -3.80
CA MET A 1 -5.10 6.67 -2.66
C MET A 1 -6.59 6.39 -2.60
N GLN A 2 -6.98 5.12 -2.62
CA GLN A 2 -8.38 4.65 -2.62
C GLN A 2 -8.62 3.78 -1.37
N THR A 3 -9.74 3.95 -0.66
CA THR A 3 -10.05 3.19 0.56
C THR A 3 -11.19 2.20 0.30
N TYR A 4 -11.14 1.03 0.95
CA TYR A 4 -12.15 -0.03 0.89
C TYR A 4 -12.79 -0.22 2.27
N LEU A 5 -14.11 -0.25 2.31
CA LEU A 5 -14.91 -0.41 3.52
C LEU A 5 -15.37 -1.86 3.65
N GLY A 6 -15.41 -2.38 4.88
CA GLY A 6 -16.00 -3.69 5.16
C GLY A 6 -17.53 -3.64 5.09
N GLU A 7 -18.17 -4.62 4.46
CA GLU A 7 -19.63 -4.76 4.50
C GLU A 7 -20.05 -5.51 5.77
N GLY A 8 -20.50 -4.77 6.80
CA GLY A 8 -20.98 -5.35 8.06
C GLY A 8 -21.22 -4.31 9.17
N ILE A 9 -22.45 -3.78 9.20
CA ILE A 9 -23.17 -3.12 10.32
C ILE A 9 -22.52 -1.86 10.96
N GLU A 10 -23.24 -0.74 10.80
CA GLU A 10 -23.19 0.58 11.49
C GLU A 10 -21.87 1.37 11.56
N SER A 11 -20.71 0.73 11.43
CA SER A 11 -19.41 1.40 11.36
C SER A 11 -18.73 1.09 10.04
N SER A 12 -18.52 2.13 9.22
CA SER A 12 -17.77 2.05 7.97
C SER A 12 -16.27 1.92 8.24
N SER A 13 -15.87 0.83 8.88
CA SER A 13 -14.47 0.58 9.24
C SER A 13 -13.70 0.21 7.98
N ALA A 14 -12.56 0.88 7.75
CA ALA A 14 -11.73 0.63 6.58
C ALA A 14 -11.04 -0.73 6.75
N ILE A 15 -11.14 -1.59 5.74
CA ILE A 15 -10.54 -2.93 5.73
C ILE A 15 -9.22 -2.96 4.95
N GLY A 16 -9.00 -1.97 4.09
CA GLY A 16 -7.81 -1.84 3.28
C GLY A 16 -7.82 -0.58 2.42
N PHE A 17 -6.68 -0.26 1.83
CA PHE A 17 -6.51 0.90 0.95
C PHE A 17 -5.42 0.65 -0.09
N GLU A 18 -5.47 1.40 -1.19
CA GLU A 18 -4.50 1.38 -2.27
C GLU A 18 -3.63 2.64 -2.27
N ILE A 19 -2.32 2.47 -2.44
CA ILE A 19 -1.36 3.55 -2.67
C ILE A 19 -0.68 3.39 -4.04
N ASP A 20 -0.33 4.51 -4.66
CA ASP A 20 0.41 4.52 -5.93
C ASP A 20 1.90 4.18 -5.66
N ASN A 21 2.42 3.16 -6.34
CA ASN A 21 3.79 2.68 -6.11
C ASN A 21 4.87 3.65 -6.62
N ILE A 22 4.52 4.53 -7.56
CA ILE A 22 5.42 5.53 -8.14
C ILE A 22 5.92 6.55 -7.10
N TYR A 23 5.19 6.70 -5.98
CA TYR A 23 5.52 7.65 -4.92
C TYR A 23 6.06 6.97 -3.64
N VAL A 24 5.98 5.65 -3.52
CA VAL A 24 6.33 4.92 -2.31
C VAL A 24 6.97 3.56 -2.65
N SER A 25 8.24 3.38 -2.31
CA SER A 25 8.93 2.09 -2.48
C SER A 25 8.56 1.11 -1.36
N LEU A 26 8.69 -0.20 -1.61
CA LEU A 26 8.46 -1.25 -0.59
C LEU A 26 9.27 -1.03 0.70
N GLY A 27 10.52 -0.57 0.58
CA GLY A 27 11.34 -0.24 1.74
C GLY A 27 10.74 0.90 2.56
N LYS A 28 10.17 1.91 1.90
CA LYS A 28 9.50 3.03 2.56
C LYS A 28 8.17 2.61 3.20
N ILE A 29 7.40 1.74 2.53
CA ILE A 29 6.18 1.14 3.11
C ILE A 29 6.52 0.47 4.44
N VAL A 30 7.57 -0.35 4.47
CA VAL A 30 7.99 -0.98 5.73
C VAL A 30 8.38 0.05 6.79
N ASN A 31 9.18 1.05 6.44
CA ASN A 31 9.57 2.07 7.41
C ASN A 31 8.38 2.86 7.97
N ILE A 32 7.32 3.07 7.18
CA ILE A 32 6.07 3.68 7.65
C ILE A 32 5.36 2.72 8.60
N LEU A 33 5.22 1.45 8.23
CA LEU A 33 4.57 0.41 9.04
C LEU A 33 5.27 0.21 10.39
N GLU A 34 6.59 0.07 10.41
CA GLU A 34 7.39 -0.08 11.64
C GLU A 34 7.29 1.13 12.59
N GLY A 35 6.86 2.30 12.09
CA GLY A 35 6.65 3.51 12.89
C GLY A 35 5.28 3.59 13.56
N ILE A 36 4.36 2.66 13.27
CA ILE A 36 3.00 2.65 13.81
C ILE A 36 2.97 1.74 15.04
N HIS A 37 2.32 2.21 16.10
CA HIS A 37 2.11 1.40 17.30
C HIS A 37 1.31 0.14 16.98
N ASP A 38 1.62 -0.97 17.65
CA ASP A 38 1.01 -2.30 17.43
C ASP A 38 1.20 -2.91 16.03
N VAL A 39 2.06 -2.32 15.19
CA VAL A 39 2.47 -2.94 13.93
C VAL A 39 3.78 -3.70 14.13
N THR A 40 3.78 -4.97 13.73
CA THR A 40 4.98 -5.80 13.67
C THR A 40 5.18 -6.34 12.26
N VAL A 41 6.26 -5.95 11.59
CA VAL A 41 6.58 -6.47 10.26
C VAL A 41 7.17 -7.86 10.38
N VAL A 42 6.50 -8.84 9.76
CA VAL A 42 6.80 -10.26 9.93
C VAL A 42 7.73 -10.75 8.81
N LYS A 43 7.45 -10.41 7.55
CA LYS A 43 8.27 -10.86 6.39
C LYS A 43 8.26 -9.85 5.25
N LYS A 44 9.44 -9.58 4.69
CA LYS A 44 9.62 -8.98 3.36
C LYS A 44 9.88 -10.11 2.36
N ARG A 45 9.25 -10.09 1.19
CA ARG A 45 9.45 -11.11 0.15
C ARG A 45 10.93 -11.23 -0.22
N LYS A 46 11.43 -12.46 -0.39
CA LYS A 46 12.70 -12.73 -1.09
C LYS A 46 12.44 -12.70 -2.60
N LEU A 47 13.28 -11.99 -3.36
CA LEU A 47 13.12 -11.67 -4.79
C LEU A 47 12.80 -12.83 -5.78
N PHE A 48 12.73 -14.09 -5.33
CA PHE A 48 12.64 -15.27 -6.20
C PHE A 48 11.55 -16.29 -5.82
N THR A 49 10.71 -16.01 -4.81
CA THR A 49 9.61 -16.93 -4.45
C THR A 49 8.28 -16.49 -5.07
N LYS A 50 7.57 -17.47 -5.65
CA LYS A 50 6.32 -17.37 -6.42
C LYS A 50 5.09 -17.08 -5.53
N TRP A 51 5.19 -16.05 -4.69
CA TRP A 51 4.09 -15.60 -3.84
C TRP A 51 3.22 -14.67 -4.70
N GLU A 52 1.93 -14.90 -4.67
CA GLU A 52 0.87 -14.35 -5.54
C GLU A 52 0.74 -12.82 -5.41
N GLY A 53 1.76 -12.06 -5.79
CA GLY A 53 1.80 -10.60 -5.71
C GLY A 53 2.06 -10.04 -4.30
N ILE A 54 2.12 -10.86 -3.25
CA ILE A 54 2.32 -10.37 -1.87
C ILE A 54 3.80 -10.02 -1.65
N HIS A 55 4.06 -8.78 -1.24
CA HIS A 55 5.39 -8.23 -1.01
C HIS A 55 5.78 -8.16 0.46
N ILE A 56 4.82 -7.88 1.35
CA ILE A 56 5.07 -7.69 2.78
C ILE A 56 3.95 -8.37 3.59
N TRP A 57 4.35 -9.07 4.64
CA TRP A 57 3.47 -9.56 5.70
C TRP A 57 3.75 -8.80 6.99
N PHE A 58 2.71 -8.35 7.66
CA PHE A 58 2.80 -7.67 8.95
C PHE A 58 1.58 -8.00 9.81
N ASN A 59 1.70 -7.80 11.11
CA ASN A 59 0.59 -7.90 12.04
C ASN A 59 0.21 -6.52 12.53
N TYR A 60 -1.09 -6.26 12.68
CA TYR A 60 -1.63 -5.07 13.33
C TYR A 60 -2.74 -5.48 14.28
N LEU A 61 -2.65 -5.06 15.54
CA LEU A 61 -3.59 -5.46 16.61
C LEU A 61 -3.79 -6.99 16.72
N ASN A 62 -2.73 -7.76 16.48
CA ASN A 62 -2.74 -9.24 16.40
C ASN A 62 -3.48 -9.85 15.20
N HIS A 63 -3.89 -9.06 14.22
CA HIS A 63 -4.47 -9.54 12.97
C HIS A 63 -3.45 -9.49 11.84
N GLU A 64 -3.49 -10.49 10.96
CA GLU A 64 -2.58 -10.61 9.83
C GLU A 64 -2.97 -9.62 8.72
N CYS A 65 -1.99 -8.88 8.23
CA CYS A 65 -2.14 -7.91 7.16
C CYS A 65 -1.08 -8.13 6.08
N VAL A 66 -1.40 -7.68 4.86
CA VAL A 66 -0.53 -7.84 3.70
C VAL A 66 -0.39 -6.55 2.90
N VAL A 67 0.74 -6.45 2.21
CA VAL A 67 0.95 -5.51 1.10
C VAL A 67 1.07 -6.33 -0.17
N VAL A 68 0.13 -6.15 -1.10
CA VAL A 68 0.04 -6.91 -2.35
C VAL A 68 0.04 -5.98 -3.55
N GLU A 69 0.68 -6.40 -4.63
CA GLU A 69 0.58 -5.77 -5.95
C GLU A 69 -0.46 -6.54 -6.78
N PRO A 70 -1.65 -5.97 -7.02
CA PRO A 70 -2.71 -6.67 -7.73
C PRO A 70 -2.33 -6.88 -9.21
N PHE A 71 -2.33 -8.14 -9.64
CA PHE A 71 -2.24 -8.58 -11.05
C PHE A 71 -1.04 -8.08 -11.88
N GLY A 72 0.07 -7.68 -11.23
CA GLY A 72 1.30 -7.29 -11.93
C GLY A 72 1.19 -6.01 -12.76
N ASP A 73 0.09 -5.26 -12.61
CA ASP A 73 0.04 -3.86 -13.00
C ASP A 73 0.80 -3.08 -11.93
N SER A 74 2.06 -2.82 -12.21
CA SER A 74 3.04 -2.18 -11.33
C SER A 74 2.76 -0.69 -11.16
N SER A 75 1.52 -0.33 -10.84
CA SER A 75 1.10 1.04 -10.57
C SER A 75 0.67 1.24 -9.12
N ARG A 76 0.22 0.18 -8.43
CA ARG A 76 -0.41 0.31 -7.11
C ARG A 76 -0.05 -0.84 -6.17
N TYR A 77 -0.05 -0.52 -4.88
CA TYR A 77 -0.04 -1.49 -3.79
C TYR A 77 -1.35 -1.42 -3.02
N TRP A 78 -1.94 -2.58 -2.74
CA TRP A 78 -3.03 -2.71 -1.79
C TRP A 78 -2.46 -3.10 -0.42
N ILE A 79 -2.96 -2.45 0.62
CA ILE A 79 -2.57 -2.64 2.02
C ILE A 79 -3.84 -2.90 2.83
N GLY A 80 -3.92 -4.03 3.51
CA GLY A 80 -5.15 -4.43 4.17
C GLY A 80 -5.01 -5.69 5.02
N PHE A 81 -6.08 -6.03 5.73
CA PHE A 81 -6.17 -7.30 6.46
C PHE A 81 -6.24 -8.47 5.50
N ASN A 82 -5.53 -9.56 5.81
CA ASN A 82 -5.56 -10.78 5.00
C ASN A 82 -6.89 -11.54 5.17
N SER A 83 -7.50 -11.45 6.35
CA SER A 83 -8.85 -11.95 6.66
C SER A 83 -9.80 -10.80 6.96
N LEU A 84 -11.05 -10.93 6.52
CA LEU A 84 -12.12 -10.02 6.90
C LEU A 84 -12.75 -10.53 8.20
N GLU A 85 -12.40 -9.89 9.31
CA GLU A 85 -13.05 -10.11 10.61
C GLU A 85 -13.84 -8.85 10.99
N GLU A 86 -14.94 -9.04 11.72
CA GLU A 86 -15.79 -7.93 12.15
C GLU A 86 -15.06 -7.04 13.17
N GLY A 87 -15.28 -5.73 13.07
CA GLY A 87 -14.70 -4.74 13.98
C GLY A 87 -13.24 -4.36 13.69
N LEU A 88 -12.65 -4.85 12.61
CA LEU A 88 -11.32 -4.44 12.17
C LEU A 88 -11.35 -3.07 11.50
N ASP A 89 -10.44 -2.18 11.92
CA ASP A 89 -10.28 -0.84 11.35
C ASP A 89 -8.80 -0.55 11.05
N ILE A 90 -8.49 -0.35 9.76
CA ILE A 90 -7.15 -0.02 9.28
C ILE A 90 -6.89 1.49 9.18
N SER A 91 -7.84 2.34 9.58
CA SER A 91 -7.80 3.79 9.40
C SER A 91 -6.55 4.47 10.00
N VAL A 92 -6.00 3.91 11.09
CA VAL A 92 -4.74 4.40 11.69
C VAL A 92 -3.57 4.22 10.74
N ILE A 93 -3.46 3.04 10.13
CA ILE A 93 -2.42 2.76 9.15
C ILE A 93 -2.65 3.62 7.91
N GLU A 94 -3.88 3.67 7.40
CA GLU A 94 -4.24 4.53 6.28
C GLU A 94 -3.81 6.00 6.52
N SER A 95 -4.10 6.54 7.70
CA SER A 95 -3.76 7.90 8.07
C SER A 95 -2.26 8.15 8.07
N ALA A 96 -1.45 7.18 8.50
CA ALA A 96 0.01 7.27 8.43
C ALA A 96 0.51 7.36 6.98
N PHE A 97 -0.09 6.60 6.05
CA PHE A 97 0.22 6.69 4.63
C PHE A 97 -0.26 7.98 3.98
N ARG A 98 -1.41 8.54 4.41
CA ARG A 98 -1.88 9.87 3.93
C ARG A 98 -0.96 11.01 4.37
N GLN A 99 -0.42 10.93 5.59
CA GLN A 99 0.50 11.95 6.12
C GLN A 99 1.89 11.86 5.49
N TYR A 100 2.24 10.72 4.89
CA TYR A 100 3.51 10.59 4.18
C TYR A 100 3.55 11.51 2.96
N GLN A 101 4.39 12.55 3.05
CA GLN A 101 4.76 13.34 1.88
C GLN A 101 5.99 12.74 1.21
N PRO A 102 5.92 12.37 -0.08
CA PRO A 102 7.09 11.96 -0.82
C PRO A 102 8.12 13.10 -0.80
N PRO A 103 9.41 12.82 -0.55
CA PRO A 103 10.44 13.84 -0.68
C PRO A 103 10.36 14.46 -2.08
N LEU A 104 10.54 15.79 -2.17
CA LEU A 104 10.31 16.60 -3.39
C LEU A 104 10.96 16.02 -4.66
N ILE A 105 12.09 15.31 -4.52
CA ILE A 105 12.78 14.60 -5.60
C ILE A 105 11.93 13.51 -6.27
N VAL A 106 11.08 12.81 -5.53
CA VAL A 106 10.19 11.76 -6.06
C VAL A 106 9.02 12.39 -6.82
N LYS A 107 8.53 13.56 -6.38
CA LYS A 107 7.50 14.31 -7.13
C LYS A 107 8.03 14.77 -8.50
N VAL A 108 9.25 15.33 -8.53
CA VAL A 108 9.89 15.77 -9.77
C VAL A 108 10.16 14.60 -10.72
N PHE A 109 10.64 13.45 -10.22
CA PHE A 109 10.85 12.27 -11.05
C PHE A 109 9.54 11.65 -11.55
N GLY A 110 8.50 11.61 -10.71
CA GLY A 110 7.16 11.16 -11.12
C GLY A 110 6.60 12.00 -12.26
N ASP A 111 6.68 13.33 -12.12
CA ASP A 111 6.24 14.28 -13.16
C ASP A 111 7.06 14.13 -14.46
N LEU A 112 8.38 13.93 -14.35
CA LEU A 112 9.26 13.71 -15.52
C LEU A 112 8.93 12.42 -16.26
N ILE A 113 8.71 11.30 -15.55
CA ILE A 113 8.31 10.03 -16.15
C ILE A 113 6.93 10.19 -16.84
N MET A 114 5.97 10.84 -16.17
CA MET A 114 4.63 11.06 -16.68
C MET A 114 4.62 11.93 -17.95
N LEU A 115 5.46 12.97 -17.99
CA LEU A 115 5.69 13.80 -19.18
C LEU A 115 6.32 13.00 -20.32
N ASN A 116 7.28 12.13 -20.02
CA ASN A 116 7.92 11.29 -21.02
C ASN A 116 6.93 10.28 -21.64
N PHE A 117 6.07 9.67 -20.82
CA PHE A 117 5.00 8.79 -21.31
C PHE A 117 3.96 9.53 -22.17
N ARG A 118 3.54 10.74 -21.81
CA ARG A 118 2.65 11.53 -22.69
C ARG A 118 3.29 11.86 -24.04
N SER A 119 4.60 12.11 -24.07
CA SER A 119 5.31 12.33 -25.33
C SER A 119 5.39 11.06 -26.20
N LEU A 120 5.46 9.89 -25.57
CA LEU A 120 5.44 8.58 -26.25
C LEU A 120 4.06 8.20 -26.79
N PHE A 121 2.97 8.62 -26.15
CA PHE A 121 1.60 8.37 -26.61
C PHE A 121 1.05 9.44 -27.59
N ASN A 122 1.82 10.50 -27.87
CA ASN A 122 1.49 11.51 -28.89
C ASN A 122 1.99 11.16 -30.30
N TYR A 123 2.20 9.88 -30.60
CA TYR A 123 2.62 9.40 -31.92
C TYR A 123 1.60 8.45 -32.56
N LYS A 124 0.38 8.96 -32.82
CA LYS A 124 -0.31 8.95 -34.13
C LYS A 124 -1.78 9.33 -33.97
#